data_AF-A0A2N6EUX8-F1
#
_entry.id   AF-A0A2N6EUX8-F1
#
_cell.length_a   1.000
_cell.length_b   1.000
_cell.length_c   1.000
_cell.angle_alpha   90.00
_cell.angle_beta   90.00
_cell.angle_gamma   90.00
#
_symmetry.space_group_name_H-M   'P 1'
#
loop_
_entity.id
_entity.type
_entity.pdbx_description
1 polymer ?
#
loop_
_entity_poly.entity_id
_entity_poly.type
_entity_poly.pdbx_seq_one_letter_code
_entity_poly.pdbx_strand_id
1 'polypeptide(L)'
;MFFVTLVLSFAVTAASAKGLEWKNHQSPFDFQFGNHIDSHQQLQVLPDGSLFGYLYVTFTGATNEDGVPIAQHKNCNDEGVVCSVGWEIRGIPGHATFLAHQEGDHPLWQVMRAHIPTPGAYTHFHWNDWPDHAHELPVTGDPVSGYFLQLTGKDTFLFKHGGDEILVTNGLDNATHINIVSGVTGDDGGGHDH
;
A
#
# COMPACT_ATOMS: atom_id res chain seq x y z
N MET A 1 -3.32 -55.70 1.45
CA MET A 1 -2.74 -54.42 1.94
C MET A 1 -2.54 -53.52 0.74
N PHE A 2 -3.43 -52.57 0.51
CA PHE A 2 -3.32 -51.59 -0.58
C PHE A 2 -2.59 -50.36 -0.06
N PHE A 3 -1.40 -50.08 -0.60
CA PHE A 3 -0.72 -48.80 -0.41
C PHE A 3 -1.32 -47.81 -1.42
N VAL A 4 -2.08 -46.83 -0.92
CA VAL A 4 -2.47 -45.66 -1.69
C VAL A 4 -1.36 -44.63 -1.50
N THR A 5 -0.55 -44.43 -2.53
CA THR A 5 0.46 -43.36 -2.56
C THR A 5 -0.26 -42.04 -2.84
N LEU A 6 -0.36 -41.18 -1.82
CA LEU A 6 -0.86 -39.82 -1.93
C LEU A 6 0.20 -38.97 -2.66
N VAL A 7 -0.03 -38.69 -3.94
CA VAL A 7 0.79 -37.72 -4.69
C VAL A 7 0.29 -36.32 -4.33
N LEU A 8 1.00 -35.64 -3.45
CA LEU A 8 0.77 -34.23 -3.13
C LEU A 8 1.29 -33.38 -4.30
N SER A 9 0.38 -32.82 -5.10
CA SER A 9 0.68 -31.92 -6.21
C SER A 9 1.22 -30.57 -5.70
N PHE A 10 2.53 -30.43 -5.60
CA PHE A 10 3.20 -29.14 -5.43
C PHE A 10 3.26 -28.40 -6.77
N ALA A 11 2.18 -27.70 -7.13
CA ALA A 11 2.13 -26.84 -8.33
C ALA A 11 1.70 -25.40 -8.00
N VAL A 12 2.12 -24.86 -6.86
CA VAL A 12 1.67 -23.53 -6.38
C VAL A 12 2.80 -22.49 -6.24
N THR A 13 4.04 -22.78 -6.62
CA THR A 13 5.18 -21.94 -6.18
C THR A 13 5.70 -20.89 -7.17
N ALA A 14 5.29 -20.87 -8.45
CA ALA A 14 5.84 -19.90 -9.41
C ALA A 14 4.98 -18.62 -9.56
N ALA A 15 3.65 -18.72 -9.52
CA ALA A 15 2.76 -17.56 -9.70
C ALA A 15 2.83 -16.56 -8.54
N SER A 16 3.15 -17.02 -7.33
CA SER A 16 3.25 -16.15 -6.15
C SER A 16 4.48 -15.22 -6.18
N ALA A 17 5.49 -15.50 -7.02
CA ALA A 17 6.73 -14.71 -7.08
C ALA A 17 6.54 -13.37 -7.81
N LYS A 18 5.74 -13.36 -8.89
CA LYS A 18 5.44 -12.15 -9.68
C LYS A 18 4.16 -11.41 -9.24
N GLY A 19 3.42 -11.96 -8.28
CA GLY A 19 2.11 -11.47 -7.89
C GLY A 19 1.01 -11.79 -8.91
N LEU A 20 -0.22 -11.38 -8.62
CA LEU A 20 -1.40 -11.71 -9.45
C LEU A 20 -1.62 -10.68 -10.56
N GLU A 21 -2.15 -11.11 -11.70
CA GLU A 21 -2.61 -10.19 -12.75
C GLU A 21 -3.74 -9.29 -12.24
N TRP A 22 -3.85 -8.09 -12.82
CA TRP A 22 -4.99 -7.21 -12.59
C TRP A 22 -6.28 -7.87 -13.10
N LYS A 23 -7.30 -7.92 -12.24
CA LYS A 23 -8.62 -8.49 -12.52
C LYS A 23 -9.76 -7.60 -12.05
N ASN A 24 -9.48 -6.31 -11.83
CA ASN A 24 -10.44 -5.30 -11.40
C ASN A 24 -11.30 -5.76 -10.21
N HIS A 25 -10.66 -5.98 -9.07
CA HIS A 25 -11.31 -6.35 -7.81
C HIS A 25 -12.13 -7.64 -7.87
N GLN A 26 -11.66 -8.64 -8.63
CA GLN A 26 -12.29 -9.95 -8.62
C GLN A 26 -11.98 -10.68 -7.31
N SER A 27 -13.02 -11.27 -6.70
CA SER A 27 -12.89 -12.15 -5.53
C SER A 27 -11.77 -13.20 -5.71
N PRO A 28 -10.92 -13.43 -4.69
CA PRO A 28 -11.03 -12.95 -3.32
C PRO A 28 -10.42 -11.56 -3.06
N PHE A 29 -9.86 -10.90 -4.08
CA PHE A 29 -9.20 -9.60 -3.92
C PHE A 29 -10.14 -8.45 -4.29
N ASP A 30 -11.28 -8.37 -3.60
CA ASP A 30 -12.39 -7.45 -3.87
C ASP A 30 -12.51 -6.30 -2.85
N PHE A 31 -11.56 -6.16 -1.92
CA PHE A 31 -11.54 -5.06 -0.97
C PHE A 31 -11.22 -3.74 -1.68
N GLN A 32 -12.06 -2.73 -1.43
CA GLN A 32 -11.89 -1.37 -1.92
C GLN A 32 -11.86 -0.41 -0.74
N PHE A 33 -10.98 0.58 -0.81
CA PHE A 33 -10.94 1.68 0.13
C PHE A 33 -11.99 2.75 -0.15
N GLY A 34 -12.58 2.74 -1.35
CA GLY A 34 -13.53 3.72 -1.86
C GLY A 34 -12.88 5.00 -2.40
N ASN A 35 -11.61 4.95 -2.79
CA ASN A 35 -10.88 6.11 -3.28
C ASN A 35 -9.87 5.76 -4.38
N HIS A 36 -9.06 6.74 -4.82
CA HIS A 36 -8.23 6.63 -6.02
C HIS A 36 -7.27 5.42 -6.05
N ILE A 37 -6.85 4.90 -4.89
CA ILE A 37 -5.97 3.71 -4.83
C ILE A 37 -6.63 2.48 -5.46
N ASP A 38 -7.96 2.40 -5.43
CA ASP A 38 -8.72 1.27 -5.96
C ASP A 38 -8.55 1.11 -7.47
N SER A 39 -8.05 2.13 -8.17
CA SER A 39 -7.72 2.01 -9.59
C SER A 39 -6.43 1.22 -9.85
N HIS A 40 -5.63 0.89 -8.82
CA HIS A 40 -4.33 0.25 -8.96
C HIS A 40 -3.93 -0.64 -7.77
N GLN A 41 -4.90 -1.13 -6.98
CA GLN A 41 -4.67 -2.16 -5.96
C GLN A 41 -5.64 -3.33 -6.12
N GLN A 42 -5.25 -4.53 -5.69
CA GLN A 42 -6.18 -5.64 -5.45
C GLN A 42 -5.85 -6.28 -4.10
N LEU A 43 -6.75 -6.14 -3.13
CA LEU A 43 -6.57 -6.57 -1.75
C LEU A 43 -7.72 -7.48 -1.33
N GLN A 44 -7.42 -8.43 -0.44
CA GLN A 44 -8.41 -9.25 0.25
C GLN A 44 -8.38 -8.93 1.74
N VAL A 45 -9.53 -9.01 2.39
CA VAL A 45 -9.63 -9.01 3.85
C VAL A 45 -9.44 -10.44 4.36
N LEU A 46 -8.47 -10.64 5.23
CA LEU A 46 -8.20 -11.91 5.91
C LEU A 46 -9.13 -12.10 7.11
N PRO A 47 -9.28 -13.33 7.66
CA PRO A 47 -10.19 -13.61 8.76
C PRO A 47 -9.97 -12.78 10.04
N ASP A 48 -8.75 -12.27 10.25
CA ASP A 48 -8.38 -11.42 11.39
C ASP A 48 -8.61 -9.92 11.11
N GLY A 49 -9.17 -9.57 9.96
CA GLY A 49 -9.38 -8.20 9.51
C GLY A 49 -8.15 -7.54 8.89
N SER A 50 -7.01 -8.23 8.81
CA SER A 50 -5.83 -7.71 8.09
C SER A 50 -6.04 -7.77 6.58
N LEU A 51 -5.25 -6.99 5.83
CA LEU A 51 -5.27 -6.99 4.36
C LEU A 51 -4.07 -7.75 3.80
N PHE A 52 -4.29 -8.39 2.67
CA PHE A 52 -3.23 -8.95 1.83
C PHE A 52 -3.53 -8.74 0.35
N GLY A 53 -2.51 -8.41 -0.44
CA GLY A 53 -2.66 -8.33 -1.89
C GLY A 53 -1.56 -7.54 -2.55
N TYR A 54 -1.89 -6.77 -3.58
CA TYR A 54 -0.90 -6.20 -4.49
C TYR A 54 -1.23 -4.77 -4.88
N LEU A 55 -0.19 -3.96 -5.04
CA LEU A 55 -0.23 -2.63 -5.63
C LEU A 55 0.40 -2.68 -7.02
N TYR A 56 -0.27 -2.08 -7.99
CA TYR A 56 0.03 -2.20 -9.40
C TYR A 56 0.66 -0.93 -9.97
N VAL A 57 1.59 -1.12 -10.90
CA VAL A 57 2.25 -0.06 -11.65
C VAL A 57 2.13 -0.32 -13.15
N THR A 58 2.30 0.74 -13.92
CA THR A 58 2.50 0.66 -15.38
C THR A 58 3.90 1.10 -15.70
N PHE A 59 4.66 0.26 -16.41
CA PHE A 59 5.96 0.64 -16.95
C PHE A 59 5.78 1.60 -18.12
N THR A 60 6.59 2.66 -18.13
CA THR A 60 6.54 3.71 -19.15
C THR A 60 7.18 3.31 -20.48
N GLY A 61 8.00 2.26 -20.47
CA GLY A 61 8.88 1.87 -21.58
C GLY A 61 10.22 2.60 -21.59
N ALA A 62 10.41 3.60 -20.71
CA ALA A 62 11.69 4.27 -20.51
C ALA A 62 12.52 3.60 -19.40
N THR A 63 13.81 3.90 -19.42
CA THR A 63 14.82 3.48 -18.44
C THR A 63 15.72 4.66 -18.10
N ASN A 64 16.29 4.70 -16.90
CA ASN A 64 17.34 5.68 -16.58
C ASN A 64 18.69 5.31 -17.25
N GLU A 65 19.74 6.08 -16.96
CA GLU A 65 21.10 5.86 -17.50
C GLU A 65 21.68 4.47 -17.14
N ASP A 66 21.29 3.92 -15.99
CA ASP A 66 21.71 2.58 -15.53
C ASP A 66 20.85 1.44 -16.10
N GLY A 67 19.86 1.75 -16.94
CA GLY A 67 18.94 0.77 -17.52
C GLY A 67 17.82 0.31 -16.58
N VAL A 68 17.61 0.98 -15.45
CA VAL A 68 16.51 0.69 -14.51
C VAL A 68 15.19 1.15 -15.11
N PRO A 69 14.17 0.28 -15.23
CA PRO A 69 12.89 0.63 -15.85
C PRO A 69 12.10 1.62 -14.98
N ILE A 70 11.42 2.56 -15.64
CA ILE A 70 10.61 3.60 -14.98
C ILE A 70 9.13 3.19 -15.00
N ALA A 71 8.49 3.21 -13.84
CA ALA A 71 7.08 2.86 -13.63
C ALA A 71 6.32 3.97 -12.89
N GLN A 72 5.00 3.98 -13.04
CA GLN A 72 4.11 4.95 -12.37
C GLN A 72 2.74 4.31 -12.09
N HIS A 73 1.94 4.91 -11.23
CA HIS A 73 0.53 4.54 -11.12
C HIS A 73 -0.26 5.06 -12.32
N LYS A 74 -1.18 4.21 -12.77
CA LYS A 74 -2.25 4.53 -13.72
C LYS A 74 -3.48 3.77 -13.30
N ASN A 75 -4.65 4.22 -13.75
CA ASN A 75 -5.86 3.43 -13.60
C ASN A 75 -5.75 2.16 -14.46
N CYS A 76 -5.68 1.01 -13.81
CA CYS A 76 -5.54 -0.30 -14.45
C CYS A 76 -6.80 -0.73 -15.24
N ASN A 77 -7.89 0.03 -15.12
CA ASN A 77 -9.10 -0.18 -15.90
C ASN A 77 -9.16 0.63 -17.20
N ASP A 78 -8.22 1.57 -17.42
CA ASP A 78 -8.19 2.36 -18.64
C ASP A 78 -7.80 1.50 -19.84
N GLU A 79 -8.43 1.75 -20.99
CA GLU A 79 -8.14 1.02 -22.22
C GLU A 79 -6.67 1.18 -22.63
N GLY A 80 -6.01 0.06 -22.94
CA GLY A 80 -4.61 0.04 -23.35
C GLY A 80 -3.59 0.20 -22.21
N VAL A 81 -4.03 0.31 -20.96
CA VAL A 81 -3.13 0.28 -19.80
C VAL A 81 -2.81 -1.17 -19.42
N VAL A 82 -1.51 -1.48 -19.33
CA VAL A 82 -1.02 -2.79 -18.89
C VAL A 82 -0.39 -2.64 -17.52
N CYS A 83 -1.09 -3.13 -16.51
CA CYS A 83 -0.62 -3.12 -15.13
C CYS A 83 0.19 -4.37 -14.78
N SER A 84 1.25 -4.15 -14.01
CA SER A 84 2.12 -5.17 -13.42
C SER A 84 2.20 -4.96 -11.92
N VAL A 85 2.48 -6.02 -11.16
CA VAL A 85 2.64 -5.89 -9.70
C VAL A 85 3.94 -5.15 -9.39
N GLY A 86 3.83 -4.01 -8.71
CA GLY A 86 4.97 -3.30 -8.14
C GLY A 86 5.28 -3.79 -6.73
N TRP A 87 4.23 -3.97 -5.91
CA TRP A 87 4.37 -4.35 -4.49
C TRP A 87 3.39 -5.43 -4.07
N GLU A 88 3.81 -6.25 -3.11
CA GLU A 88 2.91 -6.96 -2.20
C GLU A 88 2.58 -6.04 -1.02
N ILE A 89 1.32 -6.02 -0.61
CA ILE A 89 0.82 -5.23 0.53
C ILE A 89 0.40 -6.18 1.65
N ARG A 90 0.78 -5.80 2.88
CA ARG A 90 0.14 -6.27 4.11
C ARG A 90 -0.46 -5.08 4.84
N GLY A 91 -1.74 -5.16 5.19
CA GLY A 91 -2.45 -4.09 5.90
C GLY A 91 -2.91 -4.51 7.29
N ILE A 92 -2.79 -3.64 8.28
CA ILE A 92 -3.36 -3.83 9.62
C ILE A 92 -4.32 -2.69 9.90
N PRO A 93 -5.58 -2.95 10.31
CA PRO A 93 -6.55 -1.89 10.57
C PRO A 93 -6.07 -0.95 11.67
N GLY A 94 -6.39 0.32 11.52
CA GLY A 94 -5.91 1.37 12.41
C GLY A 94 -6.62 2.70 12.23
N HIS A 95 -6.12 3.70 12.95
CA HIS A 95 -6.61 5.07 12.86
C HIS A 95 -5.43 6.03 12.80
N ALA A 96 -5.61 7.13 12.07
CA ALA A 96 -4.65 8.21 11.99
C ALA A 96 -5.37 9.56 11.90
N THR A 97 -4.68 10.63 12.27
CA THR A 97 -5.18 12.00 12.12
C THR A 97 -4.61 12.62 10.85
N PHE A 98 -5.46 13.13 9.97
CA PHE A 98 -5.00 13.80 8.76
C PHE A 98 -4.30 15.11 9.12
N LEU A 99 -3.08 15.32 8.62
CA LEU A 99 -2.32 16.55 8.85
C LEU A 99 -2.43 17.50 7.67
N ALA A 100 -1.92 17.06 6.52
CA ALA A 100 -1.80 17.88 5.33
C ALA A 100 -1.56 17.00 4.11
N HIS A 101 -1.75 17.56 2.93
CA HIS A 101 -1.41 16.93 1.67
C HIS A 101 -0.87 18.01 0.73
N GLN A 102 0.32 17.77 0.20
CA GLN A 102 0.87 18.55 -0.90
C GLN A 102 0.41 17.90 -2.20
N GLU A 103 -0.13 18.70 -3.11
CA GLU A 103 -0.58 18.20 -4.41
C GLU A 103 0.54 17.42 -5.12
N GLY A 104 0.21 16.19 -5.53
CA GLY A 104 1.11 15.28 -6.22
C GLY A 104 1.84 14.28 -5.32
N ASP A 105 1.79 14.43 -3.99
CA ASP A 105 2.47 13.54 -3.04
C ASP A 105 1.49 12.76 -2.14
N HIS A 106 1.99 11.93 -1.23
CA HIS A 106 1.15 11.20 -0.30
C HIS A 106 0.60 12.12 0.81
N PRO A 107 -0.68 12.00 1.19
CA PRO A 107 -1.24 12.68 2.36
C PRO A 107 -0.47 12.30 3.62
N LEU A 108 -0.12 13.28 4.46
CA LEU A 108 0.59 13.07 5.72
C LEU A 108 -0.39 12.80 6.87
N TRP A 109 -0.04 11.79 7.67
CA TRP A 109 -0.87 11.29 8.74
C TRP A 109 -0.12 11.27 10.07
N GLN A 110 -0.72 11.85 11.10
CA GLN A 110 -0.22 11.71 12.46
C GLN A 110 -0.74 10.42 13.08
N VAL A 111 0.16 9.65 13.67
CA VAL A 111 -0.18 8.44 14.42
C VAL A 111 0.56 8.42 15.75
N MET A 112 -0.07 7.82 16.76
CA MET A 112 0.64 7.54 18.00
C MET A 112 1.65 6.42 17.78
N ARG A 113 2.89 6.60 18.25
CA ARG A 113 3.96 5.61 18.07
C ARG A 113 3.58 4.21 18.57
N ALA A 114 2.82 4.15 19.66
CA ALA A 114 2.34 2.91 20.25
C ALA A 114 1.31 2.16 19.38
N HIS A 115 0.70 2.84 18.42
CA HIS A 115 -0.30 2.25 17.51
C HIS A 115 0.30 1.74 16.20
N ILE A 116 1.54 2.10 15.87
CA ILE A 116 2.23 1.55 14.70
C ILE A 116 2.48 0.05 14.94
N PRO A 117 1.90 -0.86 14.13
CA PRO A 117 1.96 -2.29 14.38
C PRO A 117 3.40 -2.81 14.42
N THR A 118 3.66 -3.76 15.34
CA THR A 118 4.92 -4.49 15.44
C THR A 118 4.65 -5.97 15.75
N PRO A 119 5.46 -6.92 15.23
CA PRO A 119 6.62 -6.72 14.35
C PRO A 119 6.22 -6.29 12.92
N GLY A 120 7.12 -5.61 12.20
CA GLY A 120 6.90 -5.17 10.82
C GLY A 120 7.48 -3.79 10.55
N ALA A 121 7.24 -3.28 9.34
CA ALA A 121 7.67 -1.98 8.86
C ALA A 121 6.51 -1.27 8.16
N TYR A 122 5.50 -0.92 8.97
CA TYR A 122 4.31 -0.22 8.52
C TYR A 122 4.56 1.29 8.48
N THR A 123 4.97 1.79 7.32
CA THR A 123 5.38 3.20 7.11
C THR A 123 4.35 4.02 6.34
N HIS A 124 3.28 3.38 5.87
CA HIS A 124 2.22 4.01 5.11
C HIS A 124 0.87 3.82 5.81
N PHE A 125 0.03 4.85 5.86
CA PHE A 125 -1.36 4.77 6.27
C PHE A 125 -2.24 5.15 5.10
N HIS A 126 -3.18 4.28 4.76
CA HIS A 126 -4.22 4.56 3.77
C HIS A 126 -5.58 4.54 4.43
N TRP A 127 -6.42 5.51 4.12
CA TRP A 127 -7.72 5.68 4.75
C TRP A 127 -8.83 4.99 3.95
N ASN A 128 -9.88 4.57 4.67
CA ASN A 128 -11.14 4.16 4.05
C ASN A 128 -11.99 5.40 3.78
N ASP A 129 -12.85 5.33 2.77
CA ASP A 129 -14.04 6.16 2.52
C ASP A 129 -14.12 7.46 3.34
N TRP A 130 -14.03 8.61 2.68
CA TRP A 130 -14.39 9.87 3.34
C TRP A 130 -15.83 10.27 2.99
N PRO A 131 -16.69 10.58 3.96
CA PRO A 131 -18.14 10.68 3.76
C PRO A 131 -18.61 11.92 2.98
N ASP A 132 -17.71 12.73 2.43
CA ASP A 132 -18.07 13.95 1.70
C ASP A 132 -17.32 14.02 0.37
N HIS A 133 -17.96 13.54 -0.69
CA HIS A 133 -17.44 13.47 -2.08
C HIS A 133 -17.14 14.84 -2.71
N ALA A 134 -17.14 15.93 -1.94
CA ALA A 134 -16.75 17.26 -2.37
C ALA A 134 -15.25 17.55 -2.17
N HIS A 135 -14.56 16.79 -1.32
CA HIS A 135 -13.14 16.98 -1.02
C HIS A 135 -12.45 15.61 -1.00
N GLU A 136 -11.52 15.38 -1.94
CA GLU A 136 -10.77 14.12 -2.09
C GLU A 136 -9.86 13.79 -0.88
N LEU A 137 -9.87 14.64 0.15
CA LEU A 137 -9.03 14.55 1.35
C LEU A 137 -9.88 14.80 2.61
N PRO A 138 -9.55 14.14 3.73
CA PRO A 138 -10.14 14.45 5.02
C PRO A 138 -9.90 15.89 5.47
N VAL A 139 -10.64 16.35 6.48
CA VAL A 139 -10.37 17.64 7.13
C VAL A 139 -9.17 17.50 8.07
N THR A 140 -8.25 18.46 8.04
CA THR A 140 -7.08 18.47 8.92
C THR A 140 -7.51 18.39 10.39
N GLY A 141 -6.90 17.47 11.14
CA GLY A 141 -7.19 17.23 12.55
C GLY A 141 -8.21 16.12 12.81
N ASP A 142 -8.96 15.68 11.80
CA ASP A 142 -9.93 14.62 11.97
C ASP A 142 -9.25 13.25 12.10
N PRO A 143 -9.66 12.41 13.08
CA PRO A 143 -9.27 11.01 13.11
C PRO A 143 -10.03 10.22 12.05
N VAL A 144 -9.30 9.42 11.28
CA VAL A 144 -9.84 8.64 10.16
C VAL A 144 -9.49 7.17 10.35
N SER A 145 -10.44 6.29 10.02
CA SER A 145 -10.22 4.85 10.00
C SER A 145 -9.54 4.42 8.71
N GLY A 146 -8.67 3.43 8.78
CA GLY A 146 -7.92 2.95 7.63
C GLY A 146 -7.03 1.78 7.97
N TYR A 147 -5.93 1.66 7.23
CA TYR A 147 -4.98 0.58 7.38
C TYR A 147 -3.55 1.10 7.35
N PHE A 148 -2.75 0.61 8.30
CA PHE A 148 -1.31 0.66 8.25
C PHE A 148 -0.81 -0.35 7.22
N LEU A 149 -0.13 0.11 6.18
CA LEU A 149 0.37 -0.72 5.09
C LEU A 149 1.90 -0.91 5.20
N GLN A 150 2.32 -2.15 5.03
CA GLN A 150 3.69 -2.53 4.74
C GLN A 150 3.76 -2.95 3.28
N LEU A 151 4.66 -2.32 2.53
CA LEU A 151 4.87 -2.59 1.12
C LEU A 151 6.17 -3.40 0.94
N THR A 152 6.13 -4.39 0.05
CA THR A 152 7.30 -5.17 -0.34
C THR A 152 7.43 -5.13 -1.85
N GLY A 153 8.44 -4.44 -2.35
CA GLY A 153 8.78 -4.38 -3.77
C GLY A 153 9.02 -5.78 -4.32
N LYS A 154 8.40 -6.09 -5.46
CA LYS A 154 8.50 -7.40 -6.12
C LYS A 154 9.59 -7.45 -7.19
N ASP A 155 10.11 -6.29 -7.58
CA ASP A 155 11.18 -6.14 -8.56
C ASP A 155 11.96 -4.84 -8.31
N THR A 156 12.94 -4.54 -9.17
CA THR A 156 13.70 -3.29 -9.16
C THR A 156 13.22 -2.37 -10.28
N PHE A 157 12.77 -1.17 -9.91
CA PHE A 157 12.29 -0.15 -10.84
C PHE A 157 12.37 1.25 -10.20
N LEU A 158 12.38 2.29 -11.03
CA LEU A 158 12.19 3.66 -10.57
C LEU A 158 10.69 3.96 -10.56
N PHE A 159 10.16 4.30 -9.40
CA PHE A 159 8.78 4.69 -9.24
C PHE A 159 8.64 6.20 -9.32
N LYS A 160 7.84 6.67 -10.28
CA LYS A 160 7.55 8.08 -10.47
C LYS A 160 6.34 8.51 -9.65
N HIS A 161 6.56 9.35 -8.65
CA HIS A 161 5.54 9.87 -7.75
C HIS A 161 5.94 11.25 -7.22
N GLY A 162 5.03 12.21 -7.03
CA GLY A 162 5.39 13.52 -6.45
C GLY A 162 6.32 14.39 -7.28
N GLY A 163 6.58 14.04 -8.54
CA GLY A 163 7.62 14.68 -9.36
C GLY A 163 9.01 14.06 -9.18
N ASP A 164 9.15 13.11 -8.27
CA ASP A 164 10.39 12.38 -7.99
C ASP A 164 10.40 11.01 -8.67
N GLU A 165 11.61 10.47 -8.88
CA GLU A 165 11.85 9.09 -9.28
C GLU A 165 12.58 8.38 -8.13
N ILE A 166 11.88 7.46 -7.48
CA ILE A 166 12.35 6.79 -6.26
C ILE A 166 12.68 5.33 -6.60
N LEU A 167 13.89 4.88 -6.27
CA LEU A 167 14.30 3.51 -6.54
C LEU A 167 13.56 2.53 -5.61
N VAL A 168 12.77 1.65 -6.22
CA VAL A 168 12.24 0.44 -5.60
C VAL A 168 13.21 -0.69 -5.86
N THR A 169 13.43 -1.51 -4.84
CA THR A 169 14.19 -2.76 -4.96
C THR A 169 13.35 -3.94 -4.49
N ASN A 170 13.77 -5.16 -4.84
CA ASN A 170 13.12 -6.36 -4.32
C ASN A 170 13.34 -6.44 -2.80
N GLY A 171 12.25 -6.44 -2.04
CA GLY A 171 12.28 -6.47 -0.59
C GLY A 171 11.42 -5.39 0.04
N LEU A 172 11.63 -5.14 1.33
CA LEU A 172 10.86 -4.16 2.07
C LEU A 172 11.01 -2.77 1.43
N ASP A 173 9.89 -2.11 1.16
CA ASP A 173 9.87 -0.73 0.70
C ASP A 173 9.48 0.18 1.86
N ASN A 174 10.42 1.02 2.26
CA ASN A 174 10.25 2.05 3.27
C ASN A 174 10.70 3.41 2.74
N ALA A 175 10.63 3.63 1.42
CA ALA A 175 11.13 4.84 0.76
C ALA A 175 10.04 5.52 -0.07
N THR A 176 9.18 4.77 -0.76
CA THR A 176 8.30 5.34 -1.80
C THR A 176 6.96 5.86 -1.28
N HIS A 177 6.39 5.22 -0.27
CA HIS A 177 5.04 5.51 0.23
C HIS A 177 5.04 5.97 1.69
N ILE A 178 6.15 6.51 2.21
CA ILE A 178 6.21 7.00 3.58
C ILE A 178 5.27 8.17 3.73
N ASN A 179 4.29 8.06 4.65
CA ASN A 179 3.35 9.16 4.87
C ASN A 179 2.88 9.27 6.33
N ILE A 180 3.55 8.56 7.24
CA ILE A 180 3.24 8.55 8.66
C ILE A 180 4.26 9.41 9.42
N VAL A 181 3.74 10.30 10.26
CA VAL A 181 4.51 11.05 11.25
C VAL A 181 4.10 10.56 12.64
N SER A 182 5.08 10.11 13.43
CA SER A 182 4.82 9.73 14.82
C SER A 182 4.75 10.97 15.70
N GLY A 183 3.65 11.13 16.44
CA GLY A 183 3.52 12.18 17.46
C GLY A 183 2.96 11.62 18.76
N VAL A 184 3.13 12.38 19.83
CA VAL A 184 2.28 12.26 21.03
C VAL A 184 1.06 13.13 20.73
N THR A 185 -0.15 12.59 20.82
CA THR A 185 -1.33 13.45 20.97
C THR A 185 -1.09 14.31 22.20
N GLY A 186 -1.33 15.62 22.09
CA GLY A 186 -0.98 16.65 23.07
C GLY A 186 -0.95 16.11 24.50
N ASP A 187 0.24 16.15 25.08
CA ASP A 187 0.39 16.03 26.52
C ASP A 187 -0.31 17.28 27.08
N ASP A 188 -1.50 17.10 27.63
CA ASP A 188 -2.21 18.15 28.36
C ASP A 188 -1.38 18.50 29.60
N GLY A 189 -0.34 19.32 29.42
CA GLY A 189 0.28 20.13 30.47
C GLY A 189 0.68 19.40 31.75
N GLY A 190 1.15 18.15 31.67
CA GLY A 190 1.76 17.45 32.79
C GLY A 190 3.17 17.97 33.05
N GLY A 191 3.30 19.15 33.63
CA GLY A 191 4.57 19.73 34.06
C GLY A 191 5.38 18.73 34.90
N HIS A 192 6.45 18.20 34.32
CA HIS A 192 7.54 17.61 35.08
C HIS A 192 8.62 18.67 35.22
N ASP A 193 8.47 19.46 36.29
CA ASP A 193 9.57 20.22 36.86
C ASP A 193 10.65 19.24 37.34
N HIS A 194 11.85 19.39 36.78
CA HIS A 194 13.09 18.85 37.32
C HIS A 194 13.96 20.00 37.83
#